data_AF-A0A3E1NXI6-F1
#
_entry.id   AF-A0A3E1NXI6-F1
#
_cell.length_a   1.000
_cell.length_b   1.000
_cell.length_c   1.000
_cell.angle_alpha   90.00
_cell.angle_beta   90.00
_cell.angle_gamma   90.00
#
_symmetry.space_group_name_H-M   'P 1'
#
loop_
_entity.id
_entity.type
_entity.pdbx_description
1 polymer ?
#
loop_
_entity_poly.entity_id
_entity_poly.type
_entity_poly.pdbx_seq_one_letter_code
_entity_poly.pdbx_strand_id
1 'polypeptide(L)'
;MQVEIEQIFEGAYFLQQGKKIRIKGPDLANILQVIDTLEPILIERAELSLLRFNTMDRSKGTVLRTTAIGGKFWLKPGIGGKWFVGVDEVLTSAYIYYIHQLQRLFFSLFEEHLRYPGDEITPAGKSAKKNYYYKPQHQVNSIVVEANHPRIKKGFSRKAILEPVPDELYYLTSDMRLLIRSKRLGYAIWEVGESPSLFVHNGRPWGLKLAAGKTVTEEDTAKAGKWLLGHLIGNEVNFT
;
A
#
# COMPACT_ATOMS: atom_id res chain seq x y z
N MET A 1 -1.73 17.84 -8.97
CA MET A 1 -1.22 17.59 -7.60
C MET A 1 0.12 16.89 -7.74
N GLN A 2 1.16 17.35 -7.07
CA GLN A 2 2.48 16.71 -7.13
C GLN A 2 2.41 15.36 -6.41
N VAL A 3 3.01 14.32 -7.00
CA VAL A 3 3.15 13.00 -6.35
C VAL A 3 4.12 13.16 -5.18
N GLU A 4 3.67 12.79 -3.98
CA GLU A 4 4.57 12.74 -2.83
C GLU A 4 5.32 11.41 -2.82
N ILE A 5 6.54 11.41 -2.31
CA ILE A 5 7.43 10.26 -2.40
C ILE A 5 6.90 9.04 -1.64
N GLU A 6 6.11 9.27 -0.60
CA GLU A 6 5.45 8.25 0.23
C GLU A 6 4.30 7.56 -0.45
N GLN A 7 3.75 8.20 -1.49
CA GLN A 7 2.71 7.60 -2.32
C GLN A 7 3.31 6.60 -3.31
N ILE A 8 4.64 6.61 -3.46
CA ILE A 8 5.38 5.73 -4.35
C ILE A 8 5.83 4.49 -3.59
N PHE A 9 5.42 3.34 -4.11
CA PHE A 9 5.80 2.03 -3.62
C PHE A 9 5.91 1.06 -4.79
N GLU A 10 6.59 -0.06 -4.58
CA GLU A 10 6.74 -1.08 -5.61
C GLU A 10 5.37 -1.58 -6.09
N GLY A 11 5.16 -1.56 -7.41
CA GLY A 11 3.91 -1.97 -8.04
C GLY A 11 2.84 -0.88 -8.13
N ALA A 12 3.07 0.30 -7.56
CA ALA A 12 2.19 1.46 -7.76
C ALA A 12 2.21 1.92 -9.23
N TYR A 13 1.07 2.44 -9.71
CA TYR A 13 0.95 3.01 -11.05
C TYR A 13 0.88 4.53 -11.03
N PHE A 14 1.63 5.14 -11.96
CA PHE A 14 1.66 6.58 -12.21
C PHE A 14 1.67 6.86 -13.70
N LEU A 15 1.40 8.09 -14.11
CA LEU A 15 1.75 8.56 -15.44
C LEU A 15 3.17 9.16 -15.39
N GLN A 16 3.93 8.93 -16.44
CA GLN A 16 5.19 9.63 -16.70
C GLN A 16 5.13 10.09 -18.16
N GLN A 17 5.16 11.42 -18.37
CA GLN A 17 5.01 12.02 -19.71
C GLN A 17 3.77 11.50 -20.47
N GLY A 18 2.64 11.39 -19.76
CA GLY A 18 1.37 10.90 -20.30
C GLY A 18 1.28 9.38 -20.50
N LYS A 19 2.34 8.61 -20.25
CA LYS A 19 2.34 7.14 -20.34
C LYS A 19 2.20 6.51 -18.96
N LYS A 20 1.33 5.51 -18.84
CA LYS A 20 1.18 4.71 -17.63
C LYS A 20 2.43 3.87 -17.41
N ILE A 21 3.05 4.02 -16.25
CA ILE A 21 4.20 3.24 -15.80
C ILE A 21 3.88 2.53 -14.48
N ARG A 22 4.56 1.41 -14.25
CA ARG A 22 4.55 0.68 -12.98
C ARG A 22 5.90 0.87 -12.31
N ILE A 23 5.90 1.28 -11.04
CA ILE A 23 7.13 1.37 -10.26
C ILE A 23 7.66 -0.05 -9.99
N LYS A 24 8.92 -0.31 -10.36
CA LYS A 24 9.66 -1.52 -10.06
C LYS A 24 10.62 -1.27 -8.91
N GLY A 25 11.08 -2.31 -8.23
CA GLY A 25 12.10 -2.22 -7.17
C GLY A 25 13.30 -1.33 -7.54
N PRO A 26 13.95 -1.50 -8.72
CA PRO A 26 15.07 -0.66 -9.14
C PRO A 26 14.72 0.83 -9.33
N ASP A 27 13.48 1.17 -9.65
CA ASP A 27 13.04 2.55 -9.87
C ASP A 27 13.00 3.32 -8.53
N LEU A 28 12.76 2.62 -7.42
CA LEU A 28 12.69 3.22 -6.09
C LEU A 28 14.05 3.75 -5.61
N ALA A 29 15.16 3.12 -6.01
CA ALA A 29 16.50 3.60 -5.66
C ALA A 29 16.80 4.99 -6.24
N ASN A 30 16.25 5.29 -7.42
CA ASN A 30 16.44 6.58 -8.11
C ASN A 30 15.21 7.48 -7.98
N ILE A 31 14.31 7.23 -7.03
CA ILE A 31 12.98 7.85 -7.04
C ILE A 31 13.03 9.37 -6.91
N LEU A 32 14.03 9.91 -6.19
CA LEU A 32 14.24 11.35 -6.06
C LEU A 32 14.52 12.05 -7.40
N GLN A 33 15.04 11.33 -8.40
CA GLN A 33 15.35 11.89 -9.72
C GLN A 33 14.13 11.86 -10.64
N VAL A 34 13.17 10.97 -10.39
CA VAL A 34 12.02 10.76 -11.28
C VAL A 34 10.70 11.27 -10.69
N ILE A 35 10.63 11.55 -9.39
CA ILE A 35 9.38 11.95 -8.71
C ILE A 35 8.68 13.14 -9.36
N ASP A 36 9.43 14.16 -9.79
CA ASP A 36 8.86 15.36 -10.41
C ASP A 36 8.31 15.09 -11.82
N THR A 37 8.63 13.93 -12.40
CA THR A 37 8.08 13.48 -13.68
C THR A 37 6.84 12.60 -13.54
N LEU A 38 6.47 12.24 -12.30
CA LEU A 38 5.34 11.37 -12.01
C LEU A 38 4.08 12.19 -11.79
N GLU A 39 3.00 11.74 -12.41
CA GLU A 39 1.66 12.27 -12.19
C GLU A 39 0.73 11.17 -11.67
N PRO A 40 -0.17 11.49 -10.73
CA PRO A 40 -1.09 10.51 -10.19
C PRO A 40 -2.20 10.20 -11.20
N ILE A 41 -2.57 8.92 -11.32
CA ILE A 41 -3.67 8.49 -12.18
C ILE A 41 -4.99 8.66 -11.41
N LEU A 42 -5.93 9.45 -11.93
CA LEU A 42 -7.27 9.58 -11.36
C LEU A 42 -8.04 8.26 -11.44
N ILE A 43 -8.87 8.00 -10.43
CA ILE A 43 -9.78 6.88 -10.45
C ILE A 43 -10.94 7.21 -11.39
N GLU A 44 -10.99 6.47 -12.50
CA GLU A 44 -12.09 6.49 -13.45
C GLU A 44 -12.72 5.09 -13.57
N ARG A 45 -13.97 5.03 -14.04
CA ARG A 45 -14.67 3.73 -14.20
C ARG A 45 -13.93 2.79 -15.15
N ALA A 46 -13.34 3.31 -16.22
CA ALA A 46 -12.55 2.53 -17.16
C ALA A 46 -11.34 1.89 -16.47
N GLU A 47 -10.63 2.66 -15.65
CA GLU A 47 -9.49 2.19 -14.86
C GLU A 47 -9.90 1.11 -13.84
N LEU A 48 -11.02 1.32 -13.14
CA LEU A 48 -11.55 0.34 -12.19
C LEU A 48 -11.93 -0.98 -12.88
N SER A 49 -12.54 -0.91 -14.07
CA SER A 49 -12.85 -2.12 -14.84
C SER A 49 -11.61 -2.91 -15.23
N LEU A 50 -10.52 -2.23 -15.61
CA LEU A 50 -9.23 -2.89 -15.89
C LEU A 50 -8.63 -3.51 -14.62
N LEU A 51 -8.87 -2.91 -13.45
CA LEU A 51 -8.52 -3.46 -12.15
C LEU A 51 -9.57 -4.47 -11.62
N ARG A 52 -10.41 -5.03 -12.51
CA ARG A 52 -11.39 -6.09 -12.23
C ARG A 52 -12.49 -5.72 -11.21
N PHE A 53 -12.81 -4.42 -11.12
CA PHE A 53 -14.03 -3.99 -10.44
C PHE A 53 -15.23 -4.12 -11.37
N ASN A 54 -16.26 -4.80 -10.88
CA ASN A 54 -17.53 -5.00 -11.59
C ASN A 54 -18.56 -3.98 -11.13
N THR A 55 -19.41 -3.50 -12.05
CA THR A 55 -20.48 -2.57 -11.69
C THR A 55 -21.56 -3.30 -10.88
N MET A 56 -21.81 -2.84 -9.66
CA MET A 56 -22.84 -3.40 -8.76
C MET A 56 -24.20 -2.74 -9.02
N ASP A 57 -24.21 -1.41 -9.11
CA ASP A 57 -25.41 -0.61 -9.35
C ASP A 57 -25.11 0.42 -10.44
N ARG A 58 -25.67 0.19 -11.64
CA ARG A 58 -25.46 1.07 -12.81
C ARG A 58 -25.99 2.48 -12.59
N SER A 59 -27.03 2.65 -11.77
CA SER A 59 -27.66 3.93 -11.50
C SER A 59 -26.83 4.80 -10.55
N LYS A 60 -26.18 4.18 -9.55
CA LYS A 60 -25.34 4.87 -8.56
C LYS A 60 -23.87 4.90 -8.93
N GLY A 61 -23.45 4.11 -9.92
CA GLY A 61 -22.05 4.01 -10.32
C GLY A 61 -21.16 3.26 -9.34
N THR A 62 -21.75 2.57 -8.37
CA THR A 62 -21.00 1.77 -7.39
C THR A 62 -20.37 0.58 -8.09
N VAL A 63 -19.08 0.38 -7.87
CA VAL A 63 -18.34 -0.79 -8.37
C VAL A 63 -17.84 -1.64 -7.21
N LEU A 64 -17.63 -2.92 -7.45
CA LEU A 64 -17.26 -3.91 -6.44
C LEU A 64 -16.18 -4.85 -6.98
N ARG A 65 -15.29 -5.31 -6.11
CA ARG A 65 -14.38 -6.41 -6.40
C ARG A 65 -14.46 -7.42 -5.25
N THR A 66 -14.66 -8.68 -5.60
CA THR A 66 -14.57 -9.79 -4.64
C THR A 66 -13.10 -10.04 -4.36
N THR A 67 -12.74 -10.18 -3.09
CA THR A 67 -11.37 -10.48 -2.65
C THR A 67 -11.14 -12.00 -2.63
N ALA A 68 -9.88 -12.43 -2.61
CA ALA A 68 -9.50 -13.84 -2.56
C ALA A 68 -10.02 -14.55 -1.30
N ILE A 69 -10.23 -13.81 -0.21
CA ILE A 69 -10.82 -14.31 1.05
C ILE A 69 -12.36 -14.23 1.06
N GLY A 70 -13.00 -13.85 -0.04
CA GLY A 70 -14.46 -13.83 -0.20
C GLY A 70 -15.17 -12.55 0.26
N GLY A 71 -14.45 -11.55 0.77
CA GLY A 71 -14.98 -10.25 1.12
C GLY A 71 -15.33 -9.40 -0.11
N LYS A 72 -16.18 -8.39 0.06
CA LYS A 72 -16.57 -7.45 -1.00
C LYS A 72 -15.97 -6.09 -0.74
N PHE A 73 -15.01 -5.68 -1.55
CA PHE A 73 -14.50 -4.32 -1.52
C PHE A 73 -15.24 -3.48 -2.57
N TRP A 74 -15.85 -2.38 -2.17
CA TRP A 74 -16.65 -1.55 -3.09
C TRP A 74 -16.25 -0.09 -3.04
N LEU A 75 -16.47 0.58 -4.18
CA LEU A 75 -16.18 1.99 -4.38
C LEU A 75 -17.44 2.68 -4.89
N LYS A 76 -17.80 3.80 -4.26
CA LYS A 76 -18.94 4.61 -4.64
C LYS A 76 -18.47 6.01 -5.05
N PRO A 77 -18.87 6.52 -6.23
CA PRO A 77 -18.46 7.84 -6.66
C PRO A 77 -19.08 8.92 -5.75
N GLY A 78 -18.29 9.95 -5.48
CA GLY A 78 -18.64 11.15 -4.74
C GLY A 78 -18.42 12.43 -5.55
N ILE A 79 -18.68 13.58 -4.94
CA ILE A 79 -18.51 14.89 -5.58
C ILE A 79 -17.02 15.24 -5.66
N GLY A 80 -16.59 15.89 -6.75
CA GLY A 80 -15.23 16.40 -6.92
C GLY A 80 -14.19 15.30 -7.19
N GLY A 81 -14.57 14.26 -7.93
CA GLY A 81 -13.67 13.14 -8.28
C GLY A 81 -13.36 12.19 -7.12
N LYS A 82 -14.03 12.35 -5.98
CA LYS A 82 -13.88 11.48 -4.81
C LYS A 82 -14.50 10.11 -5.07
N TRP A 83 -13.89 9.08 -4.50
CA TRP A 83 -14.46 7.74 -4.40
C TRP A 83 -14.50 7.32 -2.94
N PHE A 84 -15.71 7.10 -2.42
CA PHE A 84 -15.93 6.54 -1.09
C PHE A 84 -15.67 5.04 -1.11
N VAL A 85 -15.05 4.55 -0.04
CA VAL A 85 -14.65 3.15 0.09
C VAL A 85 -15.58 2.41 1.05
N GLY A 86 -15.86 1.15 0.78
CA GLY A 86 -16.49 0.27 1.75
C GLY A 86 -16.02 -1.17 1.63
N VAL A 87 -16.19 -1.90 2.73
CA VAL A 87 -15.87 -3.32 2.86
C VAL A 87 -17.12 -4.02 3.36
N ASP A 88 -17.55 -5.03 2.62
CA ASP A 88 -18.81 -5.76 2.81
C ASP A 88 -20.00 -4.80 2.91
N GLU A 89 -20.71 -4.80 4.03
CA GLU A 89 -21.87 -3.93 4.25
C GLU A 89 -21.53 -2.59 4.92
N VAL A 90 -20.24 -2.33 5.14
CA VAL A 90 -19.76 -1.17 5.91
C VAL A 90 -19.23 -0.09 4.97
N LEU A 91 -19.94 1.03 4.91
CA LEU A 91 -19.43 2.26 4.28
C LEU A 91 -18.43 2.92 5.22
N THR A 92 -17.26 3.27 4.69
CA THR A 92 -16.24 3.99 5.43
C THR A 92 -16.35 5.49 5.18
N SER A 93 -15.90 6.31 6.11
CA SER A 93 -15.77 7.77 5.90
C SER A 93 -14.60 8.14 5.00
N ALA A 94 -13.75 7.16 4.65
CA ALA A 94 -12.58 7.37 3.82
C ALA A 94 -12.98 7.60 2.36
N TYR A 95 -12.24 8.49 1.70
CA TYR A 95 -12.35 8.74 0.27
C TYR A 95 -10.96 8.81 -0.35
N ILE A 96 -10.89 8.41 -1.61
CA ILE A 96 -9.67 8.38 -2.42
C ILE A 96 -9.95 9.05 -3.77
N TYR A 97 -8.89 9.46 -4.45
CA TYR A 97 -8.96 10.09 -5.78
C TYR A 97 -8.13 9.34 -6.82
N TYR A 98 -7.05 8.68 -6.39
CA TYR A 98 -6.03 8.17 -7.30
C TYR A 98 -5.80 6.66 -7.20
N ILE A 99 -5.38 6.05 -8.30
CA ILE A 99 -5.16 4.60 -8.40
C ILE A 99 -4.13 4.10 -7.38
N HIS A 100 -3.01 4.80 -7.17
CA HIS A 100 -2.01 4.39 -6.18
C HIS A 100 -2.59 4.35 -4.74
N GLN A 101 -3.53 5.24 -4.41
CA GLN A 101 -4.21 5.23 -3.10
C GLN A 101 -5.10 4.00 -2.96
N LEU A 102 -5.85 3.68 -4.03
CA LEU A 102 -6.65 2.46 -4.11
C LEU A 102 -5.79 1.20 -3.96
N GLN A 103 -4.67 1.12 -4.68
CA GLN A 103 -3.74 -0.01 -4.61
C GLN A 103 -3.21 -0.21 -3.20
N ARG A 104 -2.78 0.87 -2.53
CA ARG A 104 -2.24 0.82 -1.17
C ARG A 104 -3.30 0.37 -0.17
N LEU A 105 -4.50 0.93 -0.26
CA LEU A 105 -5.60 0.58 0.64
C LEU A 105 -6.03 -0.88 0.45
N PHE A 106 -6.20 -1.32 -0.80
CA PHE A 106 -6.61 -2.69 -1.10
C PHE A 106 -5.56 -3.71 -0.62
N PHE A 107 -4.28 -3.43 -0.87
CA PHE A 107 -3.20 -4.28 -0.39
C PHE A 107 -3.12 -4.31 1.14
N SER A 108 -3.34 -3.17 1.82
CA SER A 108 -3.36 -3.16 3.27
C SER A 108 -4.49 -4.01 3.85
N LEU A 109 -5.68 -3.99 3.25
CA LEU A 109 -6.84 -4.71 3.78
C LEU A 109 -6.83 -6.21 3.46
N PHE A 110 -6.25 -6.61 2.32
CA PHE A 110 -6.40 -7.97 1.79
C PHE A 110 -5.09 -8.66 1.42
N GLU A 111 -3.94 -7.99 1.56
CA GLU A 111 -2.63 -8.48 1.13
C GLU A 111 -2.58 -8.84 -0.37
N GLU A 112 -3.46 -8.23 -1.18
CA GLU A 112 -3.60 -8.47 -2.61
C GLU A 112 -3.14 -7.27 -3.45
N HIS A 113 -2.38 -7.53 -4.53
CA HIS A 113 -1.99 -6.47 -5.46
C HIS A 113 -3.05 -6.25 -6.55
N LEU A 114 -3.56 -5.03 -6.62
CA LEU A 114 -4.32 -4.56 -7.79
C LEU A 114 -3.34 -4.27 -8.94
N ARG A 115 -3.44 -5.04 -10.03
CA ARG A 115 -2.60 -4.93 -11.23
C ARG A 115 -3.46 -4.76 -12.48
N TYR A 116 -2.93 -4.05 -13.47
CA TYR A 116 -3.53 -4.06 -14.80
C TYR A 116 -3.28 -5.40 -15.49
N PRO A 117 -4.13 -5.80 -16.45
CA PRO A 117 -4.05 -7.11 -17.09
C PRO A 117 -2.68 -7.44 -17.71
N GLY A 118 -1.98 -6.44 -18.26
CA GLY A 118 -0.66 -6.61 -18.87
C GLY A 118 0.49 -6.84 -17.88
N ASP A 119 0.27 -6.62 -16.58
CA ASP A 119 1.26 -6.78 -15.50
C ASP A 119 0.95 -7.96 -14.58
N GLU A 120 -0.07 -8.74 -14.92
CA GLU A 120 -0.39 -9.96 -14.19
C GLU A 120 0.73 -10.96 -14.38
N ILE A 121 1.33 -11.39 -13.27
CA ILE A 121 2.26 -12.51 -13.30
C ILE A 121 1.36 -13.74 -13.41
N THR A 122 1.29 -14.35 -14.58
CA THR A 122 0.68 -15.67 -14.74
C THR A 122 1.37 -16.59 -13.73
N PRO A 123 0.65 -17.33 -12.86
CA PRO A 123 1.28 -18.25 -11.95
C PRO A 123 1.77 -19.47 -12.74
N ALA A 124 2.90 -19.32 -13.45
CA ALA A 124 3.60 -20.42 -14.06
C ALA A 124 4.43 -21.11 -12.97
N GLY A 125 3.86 -22.18 -12.41
CA GLY A 125 4.61 -23.16 -11.62
C GLY A 125 4.50 -23.02 -10.11
N LYS A 126 4.59 -24.17 -9.44
CA LYS A 126 4.52 -24.42 -7.98
C LYS A 126 5.70 -23.81 -7.20
N SER A 127 6.13 -22.61 -7.54
CA SER A 127 7.16 -21.85 -6.84
C SER A 127 6.98 -20.35 -7.06
N ALA A 128 5.74 -19.86 -6.95
CA ALA A 128 5.55 -18.54 -6.40
C ALA A 128 6.08 -18.60 -4.96
N LYS A 129 7.40 -18.41 -4.79
CA LYS A 129 7.99 -18.12 -3.50
C LYS A 129 7.10 -17.04 -2.89
N LYS A 130 6.46 -17.35 -1.77
CA LYS A 130 5.60 -16.42 -1.03
C LYS A 130 6.41 -15.13 -0.88
N ASN A 131 6.05 -14.12 -1.66
CA ASN A 131 6.80 -12.88 -1.70
C ASN A 131 6.77 -12.28 -0.30
N TYR A 132 7.94 -11.92 0.18
CA TYR A 132 8.19 -11.57 1.56
C TYR A 132 7.30 -10.42 2.01
N TYR A 133 6.73 -10.61 3.20
CA TYR A 133 5.51 -9.98 3.65
C TYR A 133 5.67 -8.48 3.92
N TYR A 134 4.78 -7.67 3.33
CA TYR A 134 4.20 -6.52 4.04
C TYR A 134 3.16 -7.10 4.99
N LYS A 135 3.36 -6.94 6.30
CA LYS A 135 2.34 -7.32 7.29
C LYS A 135 1.88 -6.03 7.96
N PRO A 136 0.80 -5.40 7.47
CA PRO A 136 0.23 -4.25 8.16
C PRO A 136 -0.07 -4.67 9.59
N GLN A 137 0.66 -4.11 10.56
CA GLN A 137 0.25 -4.23 11.96
C GLN A 137 -1.04 -3.43 12.12
N HIS A 138 -2.15 -4.09 11.85
CA HIS A 138 -3.47 -3.53 12.01
C HIS A 138 -3.70 -3.18 13.49
N GLN A 139 -4.07 -1.93 13.74
CA GLN A 139 -5.19 -1.67 14.62
C GLN A 139 -6.23 -0.90 13.80
N VAL A 140 -7.37 -1.55 13.55
CA VAL A 140 -8.62 -0.81 13.35
C VAL A 140 -8.90 -0.15 14.70
N ASN A 141 -8.45 1.08 14.89
CA ASN A 141 -8.44 1.71 16.22
C ASN A 141 -9.84 1.98 16.79
N SER A 142 -10.89 2.02 15.97
CA SER A 142 -12.26 1.97 16.49
C SER A 142 -13.31 1.87 15.39
N ILE A 143 -14.30 1.01 15.61
CA ILE A 143 -15.63 1.20 15.04
C ILE A 143 -16.31 2.25 15.92
N VAL A 144 -16.38 3.50 15.49
CA VAL A 144 -17.21 4.48 16.20
C VAL A 144 -18.66 4.28 15.76
N VAL A 145 -19.44 3.64 16.62
CA VAL A 145 -20.90 3.59 16.51
C VAL A 145 -21.44 4.97 16.91
N GLU A 146 -21.60 5.87 15.93
CA GLU A 146 -22.40 7.08 16.15
C GLU A 146 -23.88 6.68 16.26
N ALA A 147 -24.36 6.52 17.49
CA ALA A 147 -25.78 6.68 17.77
C ALA A 147 -26.06 8.19 17.80
N ASN A 148 -26.78 8.70 16.79
CA ASN A 148 -27.95 9.57 16.97
C ASN A 148 -28.23 10.43 15.72
N HIS A 149 -29.27 10.06 14.97
CA HIS A 149 -30.06 11.03 14.22
C HIS A 149 -31.52 10.88 14.70
N PRO A 150 -32.17 11.93 15.26
CA PRO A 150 -33.50 11.80 15.89
C PRO A 150 -34.67 11.46 14.96
N ARG A 151 -34.42 11.18 13.67
CA ARG A 151 -35.46 10.98 12.64
C ARG A 151 -35.33 9.68 11.85
N ILE A 152 -34.38 8.80 12.15
CA ILE A 152 -34.23 7.52 11.42
C ILE A 152 -34.73 6.38 12.32
N LYS A 153 -35.98 5.95 12.07
CA LYS A 153 -36.51 4.68 12.58
C LYS A 153 -35.69 3.52 11.97
N LYS A 154 -35.19 2.63 12.84
CA LYS A 154 -34.63 1.28 12.54
C LYS A 154 -33.60 1.22 11.40
N GLY A 155 -32.33 1.23 11.77
CA GLY A 155 -31.23 0.79 10.93
C GLY A 155 -29.90 1.21 11.52
N PHE A 156 -29.17 0.27 12.12
CA PHE A 156 -27.81 0.51 12.61
C PHE A 156 -26.92 0.89 11.41
N SER A 157 -26.56 2.16 11.25
CA SER A 157 -25.51 2.53 10.29
C SER A 157 -24.16 2.32 10.95
N ARG A 158 -23.50 1.19 10.67
CA ARG A 158 -22.10 0.99 11.03
C ARG A 158 -21.25 1.93 10.17
N LYS A 159 -20.73 3.01 10.74
CA LYS A 159 -19.62 3.77 10.14
C LYS A 159 -18.33 3.19 10.69
N ALA A 160 -17.54 2.52 9.85
CA ALA A 160 -16.15 2.24 10.19
C ALA A 160 -15.33 3.48 9.82
N ILE A 161 -14.62 4.05 10.78
CA ILE A 161 -13.58 5.02 10.49
C ILE A 161 -12.35 4.18 10.15
N LEU A 162 -12.06 4.05 8.85
CA LEU A 162 -10.72 3.67 8.43
C LEU A 162 -9.85 4.89 8.71
N GLU A 163 -9.22 4.93 9.88
CA GLU A 163 -8.07 5.81 10.05
C GLU A 163 -7.08 5.44 8.94
N PRO A 164 -6.54 6.43 8.19
CA PRO A 164 -5.49 6.14 7.23
C PRO A 164 -4.43 5.35 7.99
N VAL A 165 -4.12 4.16 7.46
CA VAL A 165 -3.12 3.25 8.03
C VAL A 165 -1.96 4.13 8.47
N PRO A 166 -1.58 4.15 9.78
CA PRO A 166 -0.41 4.89 10.20
C PRO A 166 0.69 4.47 9.26
N ASP A 167 1.25 5.39 8.48
CA ASP A 167 2.24 5.00 7.48
C ASP A 167 3.26 4.14 8.20
N GLU A 168 3.35 2.85 7.85
CA GLU A 168 4.23 1.94 8.57
C GLU A 168 5.59 2.61 8.65
N LEU A 169 6.12 2.68 9.87
CA LEU A 169 7.32 3.46 10.10
C LEU A 169 8.44 2.98 9.17
N TYR A 170 8.44 1.69 8.82
CA TYR A 170 9.36 1.07 7.87
C TYR A 170 8.63 -0.01 7.04
N TYR A 171 9.02 -0.19 5.78
CA TYR A 171 8.64 -1.33 4.94
C TYR A 171 9.80 -1.79 4.05
N LEU A 172 9.87 -3.09 3.74
CA LEU A 172 10.91 -3.70 2.90
C LEU A 172 10.32 -4.06 1.52
N THR A 173 11.05 -3.82 0.42
CA THR A 173 10.61 -4.23 -0.92
C THR A 173 10.57 -5.74 -1.06
N SER A 174 9.75 -6.23 -2.00
CA SER A 174 9.50 -7.67 -2.16
C SER A 174 10.73 -8.49 -2.55
N ASP A 175 11.67 -7.84 -3.22
CA ASP A 175 12.98 -8.38 -3.60
C ASP A 175 14.04 -8.26 -2.49
N MET A 176 13.66 -7.76 -1.30
CA MET A 176 14.51 -7.46 -0.15
C MET A 176 15.64 -6.48 -0.43
N ARG A 177 15.58 -5.70 -1.51
CA ARG A 177 16.67 -4.80 -1.88
C ARG A 177 16.60 -3.44 -1.21
N LEU A 178 15.41 -2.98 -0.83
CA LEU A 178 15.23 -1.64 -0.28
C LEU A 178 14.40 -1.67 1.00
N LEU A 179 14.87 -0.96 2.02
CA LEU A 179 14.12 -0.64 3.23
C LEU A 179 13.69 0.83 3.17
N ILE A 180 12.42 1.13 3.41
CA ILE A 180 11.83 2.45 3.19
C ILE A 180 11.12 2.91 4.45
N ARG A 181 11.38 4.14 4.91
CA ARG A 181 10.76 4.78 6.07
C ARG A 181 9.72 5.81 5.68
N SER A 182 8.60 5.84 6.42
CA SER A 182 7.51 6.79 6.18
C SER A 182 7.79 8.23 6.65
N LYS A 183 7.00 9.18 6.12
CA LYS A 183 7.09 10.63 6.40
C LYS A 183 6.94 11.02 7.86
N ARG A 184 6.22 10.23 8.67
CA ARG A 184 6.00 10.52 10.09
C ARG A 184 7.31 10.70 10.87
N LEU A 185 8.39 10.04 10.42
CA LEU A 185 9.73 10.13 11.03
C LEU A 185 10.75 10.83 10.12
N GLY A 186 10.30 11.48 9.03
CA GLY A 186 11.15 11.97 7.95
C GLY A 186 11.53 10.86 6.97
N TYR A 187 11.24 11.06 5.69
CA TYR A 187 11.43 10.07 4.63
C TYR A 187 12.89 9.55 4.51
N ALA A 188 13.05 8.23 4.28
CA ALA A 188 14.33 7.60 4.00
C ALA A 188 14.19 6.31 3.17
N ILE A 189 15.16 6.03 2.30
CA ILE A 189 15.36 4.73 1.63
C ILE A 189 16.78 4.26 1.93
N TRP A 190 16.93 3.00 2.32
CA TRP A 190 18.19 2.29 2.38
C TRP A 190 18.24 1.14 1.38
N GLU A 191 19.35 0.99 0.69
CA GLU A 191 19.74 -0.24 0.02
C GLU A 191 20.14 -1.29 1.06
N VAL A 192 19.53 -2.46 0.96
CA VAL A 192 19.88 -3.63 1.76
C VAL A 192 21.03 -4.34 1.07
N GLY A 193 22.14 -4.49 1.79
CA GLY A 193 23.35 -5.12 1.30
C GLY A 193 24.08 -5.87 2.40
N GLU A 194 25.34 -6.20 2.15
CA GLU A 194 26.19 -6.91 3.12
C GLU A 194 27.22 -5.97 3.77
N SER A 195 27.40 -4.77 3.22
CA SER A 195 28.40 -3.81 3.68
C SER A 195 27.86 -2.36 3.64
N PRO A 196 28.07 -1.56 4.70
CA PRO A 196 28.62 -1.95 5.99
C PRO A 196 27.63 -2.87 6.74
N SER A 197 28.13 -3.97 7.32
CA SER A 197 27.29 -4.93 8.05
C SER A 197 26.81 -4.33 9.37
N LEU A 198 25.50 -4.34 9.59
CA LEU A 198 24.86 -3.92 10.85
C LEU A 198 24.64 -5.09 11.80
N PHE A 199 24.31 -6.27 11.27
CA PHE A 199 24.09 -7.49 12.05
C PHE A 199 24.26 -8.75 11.19
N VAL A 200 24.29 -9.93 11.82
CA VAL A 200 24.31 -11.23 11.13
C VAL A 200 23.03 -11.98 11.46
N HIS A 201 22.36 -12.52 10.44
CA HIS A 201 21.16 -13.35 10.58
C HIS A 201 21.20 -14.50 9.57
N ASN A 202 20.96 -15.72 10.04
CA ASN A 202 21.11 -16.97 9.28
C ASN A 202 22.47 -17.12 8.58
N GLY A 203 23.55 -16.78 9.30
CA GLY A 203 24.92 -16.85 8.80
C GLY A 203 25.27 -15.81 7.72
N ARG A 204 24.34 -14.92 7.37
CA ARG A 204 24.54 -13.87 6.36
C ARG A 204 24.67 -12.50 7.03
N PRO A 205 25.65 -11.66 6.63
CA PRO A 205 25.71 -10.27 7.07
C PRO A 205 24.60 -9.44 6.39
N TRP A 206 23.99 -8.54 7.15
CA TRP A 206 22.97 -7.61 6.67
C TRP A 206 23.37 -6.19 7.04
N GLY A 207 23.32 -5.31 6.05
CA GLY A 207 23.72 -3.91 6.11
C GLY A 207 22.70 -3.02 5.41
N LEU A 208 22.70 -1.75 5.79
CA LEU A 208 21.86 -0.72 5.19
C LEU A 208 22.72 0.45 4.72
N LYS A 209 22.61 0.78 3.43
CA LYS A 209 23.26 1.94 2.84
C LYS A 209 22.22 2.96 2.45
N LEU A 210 22.31 4.18 2.97
CA LEU A 210 21.36 5.24 2.67
C LEU A 210 21.37 5.56 1.17
N ALA A 211 20.22 5.42 0.52
CA ALA A 211 19.99 5.76 -0.88
C ALA A 211 19.25 7.10 -1.02
N ALA A 212 18.32 7.40 -0.12
CA ALA A 212 17.57 8.66 -0.11
C ALA A 212 17.18 9.07 1.32
N GLY A 213 17.10 10.38 1.59
CA GLY A 213 16.67 10.93 2.88
C GLY A 213 17.67 11.95 3.45
N LYS A 214 17.43 13.24 3.21
CA LYS A 214 18.39 14.32 3.49
C LYS A 214 18.67 14.56 4.98
N THR A 215 17.78 14.13 5.86
CA THR A 215 17.87 14.36 7.32
C THR A 215 18.17 13.07 8.09
N VAL A 216 18.61 12.02 7.40
CA VAL A 216 18.82 10.70 8.00
C VAL A 216 20.21 10.61 8.60
N THR A 217 20.26 10.24 9.88
CA THR A 217 21.49 10.04 10.64
C THR A 217 21.92 8.58 10.67
N GLU A 218 23.12 8.30 11.18
CA GLU A 218 23.55 6.93 11.48
C GLU A 218 22.67 6.27 12.54
N GLU A 219 22.17 7.03 13.52
CA GLU A 219 21.23 6.52 14.54
C GLU A 219 19.91 6.06 13.91
N ASP A 220 19.40 6.81 12.93
CA ASP A 220 18.23 6.41 12.15
C ASP A 220 18.47 5.10 11.37
N THR A 221 19.66 4.96 10.80
CA THR A 221 20.06 3.75 10.07
C THR A 221 20.17 2.55 11.01
N ALA A 222 20.68 2.74 12.24
CA ALA A 222 20.70 1.70 13.26
C ALA A 222 19.28 1.30 13.71
N LYS A 223 18.36 2.27 13.86
CA LYS A 223 16.94 2.00 14.15
C LYS A 223 16.27 1.20 13.02
N ALA A 224 16.54 1.58 11.78
CA ALA A 224 16.07 0.85 10.60
C ALA A 224 16.62 -0.59 10.57
N GLY A 225 17.91 -0.78 10.91
CA GLY A 225 18.53 -2.10 11.03
C GLY A 225 17.90 -2.98 12.12
N LYS A 226 17.58 -2.41 13.29
CA LYS A 226 16.84 -3.11 14.35
C LYS A 226 15.46 -3.57 13.88
N TRP A 227 14.73 -2.71 13.15
CA TRP A 227 13.45 -3.08 12.57
C TRP A 227 13.62 -4.23 11.57
N LEU A 228 14.60 -4.16 10.67
CA LEU A 228 14.88 -5.20 9.68
C LEU A 228 15.18 -6.55 10.34
N LEU A 229 16.01 -6.59 11.37
CA LEU A 229 16.30 -7.80 12.12
C LEU A 229 15.02 -8.39 12.75
N GLY A 230 14.21 -7.55 13.40
CA GLY A 230 12.92 -7.98 13.96
C GLY A 230 11.96 -8.51 12.90
N HIS A 231 11.94 -7.89 11.73
CA HIS A 231 11.14 -8.33 10.58
C HIS A 231 11.60 -9.70 10.05
N LEU A 232 12.92 -9.93 9.93
CA LEU A 232 13.47 -11.21 9.49
C LEU A 232 13.14 -12.34 10.49
N ILE A 233 13.32 -12.09 11.79
CA ILE A 233 13.00 -13.06 12.87
C ILE A 233 11.50 -13.36 12.94
N GLY A 234 10.65 -12.33 12.91
CA GLY A 234 9.20 -12.48 13.02
C GLY A 234 8.57 -13.29 11.87
N ASN A 235 9.25 -13.39 10.74
CA ASN A 235 8.85 -14.24 9.62
C ASN A 235 9.20 -15.72 9.82
N GLU A 236 10.15 -16.09 10.70
CA GLU A 236 10.51 -17.48 10.97
C GLU A 236 9.46 -18.20 11.83
N VAL A 237 8.81 -17.48 12.74
CA VAL A 237 7.84 -18.05 13.71
C VAL A 237 6.53 -18.50 13.05
N ASN A 238 6.24 -18.07 11.81
CA ASN A 238 5.02 -18.45 11.09
C ASN A 238 5.17 -19.68 10.19
N PHE A 239 6.25 -20.46 10.37
CA PHE A 239 6.51 -21.73 9.69
C PHE A 239 6.59 -22.89 10.69
N THR A 240 5.47 -23.23 11.33
CA THR A 240 5.22 -24.55 11.95
C THR A 240 3.75 -24.90 11.81
#